data_AF-A0A8T4NHV4-F1
#
_entry.id   AF-A0A8T4NHV4-F1
#
_cell.length_a   1.000
_cell.length_b   1.000
_cell.length_c   1.000
_cell.angle_alpha   90.00
_cell.angle_beta   90.00
_cell.angle_gamma   90.00
#
_symmetry.space_group_name_H-M   'P 1'
#
loop_
_entity.id
_entity.type
_entity.pdbx_description
1 polymer ?
#
loop_
_entity_poly.entity_id
_entity_poly.type
_entity_poly.pdbx_seq_one_letter_code
_entity_poly.pdbx_strand_id
1 'polypeptide(L)'
;MPNPRLLQTAERWMNKEAPVVVQVQKPAQPQAVSPIQNILYPDLPSEVFIFSYDGAHKDFAQELIAKSNEVFAGTRAEIPVGNSGEVKNMYIAKRMGLITVIAKNSNLRNYGLLPITPMQDECLLKNGKLQDPSKFWEDLALLLYDTNGNNSNEAKYLMESVRKNRAELGLSNSDLKKRLVVVNPGAEVDKAMTYGVKPIVIPGITLVYPHEILEKTGQNHTFEYGLTKGLPAVKDIGSGKRTLYMPSETQDIGLRVLYRYWDLDLSAGYWDLADSVGAGRVSFAPQGRSPKK
;
A
#
# COMPACT_ATOMS: atom_id res chain seq x y z
N MET A 1 -35.95 -18.16 -66.91
CA MET A 1 -36.17 -18.15 -65.44
C MET A 1 -34.98 -17.43 -64.79
N PRO A 2 -35.18 -16.38 -63.99
CA PRO A 2 -34.06 -15.63 -63.43
C PRO A 2 -33.32 -16.45 -62.36
N ASN A 3 -32.00 -16.30 -62.29
CA ASN A 3 -31.13 -17.01 -61.35
C ASN A 3 -31.45 -16.60 -59.88
N PRO A 4 -31.72 -17.54 -58.96
CA PRO A 4 -32.08 -17.26 -57.55
C PRO A 4 -31.05 -16.42 -56.77
N ARG A 5 -29.77 -16.44 -57.17
CA ARG A 5 -28.71 -15.64 -56.51
C ARG A 5 -28.76 -14.14 -56.85
N LEU A 6 -29.34 -13.77 -58.01
CA LEU A 6 -29.45 -12.36 -58.40
C LEU A 6 -30.61 -11.64 -57.70
N LEU A 7 -31.70 -12.35 -57.36
CA LEU A 7 -32.83 -11.79 -56.59
C LEU A 7 -32.45 -11.51 -55.12
N GLN A 8 -31.65 -12.38 -54.49
CA GLN A 8 -31.18 -12.16 -53.11
C GLN A 8 -30.20 -10.99 -52.97
N THR A 9 -29.54 -10.58 -54.06
CA THR A 9 -28.59 -9.45 -54.04
C THR A 9 -29.32 -8.10 -54.21
N ALA A 10 -30.41 -8.07 -54.97
CA ALA A 10 -31.24 -6.88 -55.17
C ALA A 10 -32.08 -6.51 -53.93
N GLU A 11 -32.52 -7.49 -53.13
CA GLU A 11 -33.26 -7.24 -51.89
C GLU A 11 -32.38 -6.68 -50.75
N ARG A 12 -31.06 -6.88 -50.81
CA ARG A 12 -30.11 -6.37 -49.79
C ARG A 12 -29.73 -4.91 -49.98
N TRP A 13 -30.06 -4.28 -51.12
CA TRP A 13 -29.64 -2.89 -51.43
C TRP A 13 -30.78 -1.86 -51.38
N MET A 14 -32.02 -2.27 -51.06
CA MET A 14 -33.19 -1.37 -51.11
C MET A 14 -33.96 -1.15 -49.80
N ASN A 15 -33.57 -1.74 -48.66
CA ASN A 15 -34.21 -1.43 -47.39
C ASN A 15 -33.48 -0.32 -46.63
N LYS A 16 -34.09 0.88 -46.71
CA LYS A 16 -33.87 2.00 -45.81
C LYS A 16 -34.03 1.55 -44.35
N GLU A 17 -33.11 2.04 -43.54
CA GLU A 17 -32.94 1.80 -42.11
C GLU A 17 -34.25 1.99 -41.32
N ALA A 18 -34.74 0.90 -40.73
CA ALA A 18 -35.55 0.94 -39.52
C ALA A 18 -34.61 0.83 -38.31
N PRO A 19 -34.89 1.50 -37.19
CA PRO A 19 -33.89 1.82 -36.18
C PRO A 19 -33.31 0.53 -35.59
N VAL A 20 -31.99 0.40 -35.69
CA VAL A 20 -31.22 -0.53 -34.86
C VAL A 20 -31.54 -0.15 -33.42
N VAL A 21 -32.30 -1.01 -32.73
CA VAL A 21 -32.27 -1.03 -31.26
C VAL A 21 -30.87 -1.50 -30.93
N VAL A 22 -29.95 -0.53 -30.87
CA VAL A 22 -28.71 -0.70 -30.16
C VAL A 22 -29.18 -0.99 -28.74
N GLN A 23 -29.12 -2.25 -28.33
CA GLN A 23 -28.90 -2.52 -26.91
C GLN A 23 -27.58 -1.81 -26.62
N VAL A 24 -27.68 -0.54 -26.23
CA VAL A 24 -26.64 0.14 -25.52
C VAL A 24 -26.52 -0.72 -24.28
N GLN A 25 -25.55 -1.65 -24.28
CA GLN A 25 -24.93 -2.04 -23.04
C GLN A 25 -24.54 -0.70 -22.45
N LYS A 26 -25.34 -0.22 -21.49
CA LYS A 26 -24.94 0.85 -20.60
C LYS A 26 -23.51 0.46 -20.23
N PRO A 27 -22.49 1.29 -20.51
CA PRO A 27 -21.19 1.03 -19.93
C PRO A 27 -21.48 0.80 -18.46
N ALA A 28 -21.06 -0.38 -17.95
CA ALA A 28 -21.33 -0.77 -16.58
C ALA A 28 -21.08 0.47 -15.75
N GLN A 29 -22.16 1.03 -15.19
CA GLN A 29 -22.03 2.18 -14.30
C GLN A 29 -20.97 1.72 -13.30
N PRO A 30 -19.81 2.39 -13.20
CA PRO A 30 -18.87 2.03 -12.15
C PRO A 30 -19.72 2.02 -10.89
N GLN A 31 -19.84 0.83 -10.26
CA GLN A 31 -20.55 0.71 -9.00
C GLN A 31 -20.02 1.87 -8.16
N ALA A 32 -20.91 2.76 -7.75
CA ALA A 32 -20.53 3.93 -6.98
C ALA A 32 -19.81 3.39 -5.75
N VAL A 33 -18.47 3.41 -5.80
CA VAL A 33 -17.65 2.98 -4.68
C VAL A 33 -17.95 4.02 -3.63
N SER A 34 -18.62 3.60 -2.56
CA SER A 34 -18.92 4.51 -1.45
C SER A 34 -17.61 5.23 -1.08
N PRO A 35 -17.63 6.55 -0.92
CA PRO A 35 -16.41 7.29 -0.62
C PRO A 35 -15.74 6.66 0.60
N ILE A 36 -14.44 6.38 0.48
CA ILE A 36 -13.65 5.84 1.58
C ILE A 36 -13.70 6.89 2.70
N GLN A 37 -14.34 6.54 3.81
CA GLN A 37 -14.29 7.38 5.00
C GLN A 37 -12.86 7.38 5.55
N ASN A 38 -12.40 8.51 6.07
CA ASN A 38 -11.08 8.60 6.68
C ASN A 38 -10.93 7.54 7.77
N ILE A 39 -10.01 6.60 7.55
CA ILE A 39 -9.73 5.51 8.49
C ILE A 39 -8.97 6.09 9.68
N LEU A 40 -9.45 5.75 10.88
CA LEU A 40 -8.73 6.00 12.12
C LEU A 40 -7.88 4.76 12.44
N TYR A 41 -6.59 4.98 12.65
CA TYR A 41 -5.66 3.94 13.08
C TYR A 41 -5.55 3.97 14.60
N PRO A 42 -6.05 2.96 15.34
CA PRO A 42 -5.82 2.90 16.78
C PRO A 42 -4.34 2.66 17.06
N ASP A 43 -3.77 3.39 18.02
CA ASP A 43 -2.35 3.26 18.37
C ASP A 43 -2.02 1.83 18.83
N LEU A 44 -2.81 1.27 19.74
CA LEU A 44 -2.70 -0.11 20.19
C LEU A 44 -3.92 -0.93 19.72
N PRO A 45 -3.79 -1.71 18.64
CA PRO A 45 -4.91 -2.51 18.16
C PRO A 45 -5.25 -3.63 19.15
N SER A 46 -6.52 -4.03 19.19
CA SER A 46 -7.01 -5.11 20.07
C SER A 46 -6.45 -6.47 19.69
N GLU A 47 -6.10 -6.64 18.42
CA GLU A 47 -5.59 -7.86 17.81
C GLU A 47 -4.57 -7.51 16.73
N VAL A 48 -3.55 -8.37 16.58
CA VAL A 48 -2.65 -8.40 15.45
C VAL A 48 -2.46 -9.84 15.00
N PHE A 49 -2.43 -10.09 13.70
CA PHE A 49 -2.20 -11.43 13.15
C PHE A 49 -1.33 -11.37 11.89
N ILE A 50 -0.62 -12.46 11.63
CA ILE A 50 0.19 -12.61 10.43
C ILE A 50 -0.66 -13.02 9.24
N PHE A 51 -0.40 -12.41 8.10
CA PHE A 51 -0.99 -12.79 6.82
C PHE A 51 -0.60 -14.23 6.45
N SER A 52 -1.58 -15.12 6.38
CA SER A 52 -1.40 -16.57 6.20
C SER A 52 -2.48 -17.17 5.31
N TYR A 53 -2.16 -18.28 4.63
CA TYR A 53 -3.07 -18.96 3.71
C TYR A 53 -4.21 -19.70 4.41
N ASP A 54 -3.99 -20.11 5.66
CA ASP A 54 -4.81 -21.06 6.43
C ASP A 54 -5.02 -20.66 7.91
N GLY A 55 -4.63 -19.44 8.30
CA GLY A 55 -4.81 -18.96 9.67
C GLY A 55 -6.25 -18.61 10.04
N ALA A 56 -6.44 -18.00 11.22
CA ALA A 56 -7.77 -17.61 11.73
C ALA A 56 -8.56 -16.69 10.78
N HIS A 57 -7.84 -15.91 9.96
CA HIS A 57 -8.41 -14.98 8.98
C HIS A 57 -8.28 -15.50 7.54
N LYS A 58 -8.28 -16.83 7.33
CA LYS A 58 -8.08 -17.44 6.01
C LYS A 58 -9.05 -16.96 4.94
N ASP A 59 -10.32 -16.72 5.26
CA ASP A 59 -11.33 -16.33 4.27
C ASP A 59 -11.02 -14.92 3.73
N PHE A 60 -10.68 -14.00 4.63
CA PHE A 60 -10.15 -12.68 4.27
C PHE A 60 -8.85 -12.79 3.46
N ALA A 61 -7.91 -13.62 3.93
CA ALA A 61 -6.61 -13.73 3.28
C ALA A 61 -6.70 -14.33 1.87
N GLN A 62 -7.48 -15.39 1.68
CA GLN A 62 -7.68 -16.03 0.39
C GLN A 62 -8.39 -15.12 -0.59
N GLU A 63 -9.44 -14.40 -0.15
CA GLU A 63 -10.10 -13.40 -1.00
C GLU A 63 -9.14 -12.27 -1.39
N LEU A 64 -8.36 -11.76 -0.43
CA LEU A 64 -7.38 -10.71 -0.67
C LEU A 64 -6.27 -11.15 -1.64
N ILE A 65 -5.72 -12.35 -1.48
CA ILE A 65 -4.72 -12.92 -2.40
C ILE A 65 -5.30 -13.05 -3.81
N ALA A 66 -6.49 -13.66 -3.93
CA ALA A 66 -7.13 -13.87 -5.22
C ALA A 66 -7.36 -12.54 -5.95
N LYS A 67 -7.89 -11.54 -5.25
CA LYS A 67 -8.16 -10.22 -5.82
C LYS A 67 -6.89 -9.41 -6.09
N SER A 68 -5.87 -9.54 -5.26
CA SER A 68 -4.57 -8.92 -5.53
C SER A 68 -3.93 -9.52 -6.78
N ASN A 69 -3.98 -10.83 -6.95
CA ASN A 69 -3.40 -11.49 -8.12
C ASN A 69 -4.21 -11.24 -9.39
N GLU A 70 -5.54 -11.07 -9.30
CA GLU A 70 -6.37 -10.61 -10.42
C GLU A 70 -5.92 -9.24 -10.94
N VAL A 71 -5.60 -8.30 -10.04
CA VAL A 71 -5.22 -6.93 -10.40
C VAL A 71 -3.75 -6.81 -10.82
N PHE A 72 -2.86 -7.51 -10.13
CA PHE A 72 -1.41 -7.29 -10.19
C PHE A 72 -0.63 -8.43 -10.87
N ALA A 73 -1.32 -9.36 -11.54
CA ALA A 73 -0.70 -10.45 -12.29
C ALA A 73 0.45 -9.98 -13.19
N GLY A 74 1.61 -10.62 -13.07
CA GLY A 74 2.81 -10.30 -13.85
C GLY A 74 3.56 -9.06 -13.38
N THR A 75 3.22 -8.49 -12.22
CA THR A 75 3.95 -7.38 -11.60
C THR A 75 4.64 -7.84 -10.31
N ARG A 76 5.50 -6.99 -9.73
CA ARG A 76 6.09 -7.28 -8.41
C ARG A 76 5.09 -7.13 -7.26
N ALA A 77 3.89 -6.59 -7.50
CA ALA A 77 2.82 -6.54 -6.49
C ALA A 77 1.97 -7.82 -6.44
N GLU A 78 2.21 -8.79 -7.34
CA GLU A 78 1.55 -10.10 -7.29
C GLU A 78 1.93 -10.86 -6.02
N ILE A 79 0.97 -11.49 -5.34
CA ILE A 79 1.15 -12.20 -4.08
C ILE A 79 1.52 -13.67 -4.35
N PRO A 80 2.48 -14.27 -3.61
CA PRO A 80 2.79 -15.67 -3.77
C PRO A 80 1.57 -16.56 -3.54
N VAL A 81 1.48 -17.65 -4.28
CA VAL A 81 0.41 -18.64 -4.12
C VAL A 81 0.91 -19.77 -3.21
N GLY A 82 0.05 -20.23 -2.31
CA GLY A 82 0.34 -21.31 -1.38
C GLY A 82 -0.94 -21.78 -0.71
N ASN A 83 -0.83 -22.89 0.03
CA ASN A 83 -1.99 -23.58 0.61
C ASN A 83 -1.94 -23.63 2.15
N SER A 84 -0.82 -23.30 2.77
CA SER A 84 -0.67 -23.37 4.23
C SER A 84 0.44 -22.45 4.74
N GLY A 85 0.29 -21.99 5.99
CA GLY A 85 1.26 -21.18 6.71
C GLY A 85 1.26 -19.70 6.33
N GLU A 86 2.25 -19.00 6.87
CA GLU A 86 2.52 -17.58 6.58
C GLU A 86 2.79 -17.33 5.09
N VAL A 87 2.22 -16.25 4.57
CA VAL A 87 2.56 -15.73 3.25
C VAL A 87 3.90 -15.01 3.34
N LYS A 88 4.95 -15.66 2.84
CA LYS A 88 6.32 -15.15 2.85
C LYS A 88 6.65 -14.35 1.59
N ASN A 89 7.86 -13.80 1.53
CA ASN A 89 8.34 -12.98 0.40
C ASN A 89 7.41 -11.78 0.14
N MET A 90 7.01 -11.14 1.24
CA MET A 90 6.17 -9.96 1.24
C MET A 90 7.04 -8.72 1.42
N TYR A 91 7.13 -7.91 0.36
CA TYR A 91 7.84 -6.62 0.33
C TYR A 91 6.87 -5.48 0.01
N ILE A 92 7.36 -4.24 0.06
CA ILE A 92 6.54 -3.05 0.03
C ILE A 92 5.62 -2.98 -1.20
N ALA A 93 6.07 -3.40 -2.39
CA ALA A 93 5.20 -3.40 -3.57
C ALA A 93 3.99 -4.34 -3.43
N LYS A 94 4.17 -5.52 -2.83
CA LYS A 94 3.07 -6.44 -2.51
C LYS A 94 2.15 -5.83 -1.46
N ARG A 95 2.72 -5.25 -0.40
CA ARG A 95 1.94 -4.54 0.64
C ARG A 95 1.09 -3.42 0.03
N MET A 96 1.65 -2.62 -0.88
CA MET A 96 0.91 -1.58 -1.62
C MET A 96 -0.22 -2.17 -2.47
N GLY A 97 0.02 -3.33 -3.11
CA GLY A 97 -1.00 -4.10 -3.82
C GLY A 97 -2.17 -4.50 -2.91
N LEU A 98 -1.87 -5.09 -1.74
CA LEU A 98 -2.87 -5.46 -0.73
C LEU A 98 -3.72 -4.25 -0.32
N ILE A 99 -3.09 -3.12 0.02
CA ILE A 99 -3.78 -1.90 0.45
C ILE A 99 -4.72 -1.41 -0.67
N THR A 100 -4.27 -1.44 -1.92
CA THR A 100 -5.07 -1.01 -3.08
C THR A 100 -6.30 -1.89 -3.28
N VAL A 101 -6.13 -3.20 -3.16
CA VAL A 101 -7.21 -4.17 -3.37
C VAL A 101 -8.23 -4.05 -2.25
N ILE A 102 -7.78 -3.93 -1.00
CA ILE A 102 -8.67 -3.62 0.13
C ILE A 102 -9.40 -2.31 -0.15
N ALA A 103 -8.70 -1.24 -0.53
CA ALA A 103 -9.32 0.06 -0.80
C ALA A 103 -10.39 0.03 -1.88
N LYS A 104 -10.28 -0.85 -2.88
CA LYS A 104 -11.20 -0.90 -4.03
C LYS A 104 -12.33 -1.92 -3.86
N ASN A 105 -12.15 -2.99 -3.08
CA ASN A 105 -13.15 -4.04 -2.89
C ASN A 105 -13.97 -3.82 -1.60
N SER A 106 -15.29 -3.61 -1.72
CA SER A 106 -16.18 -3.38 -0.58
C SER A 106 -16.19 -4.53 0.44
N ASN A 107 -16.16 -5.79 0.00
CA ASN A 107 -16.17 -6.93 0.90
C ASN A 107 -14.91 -6.95 1.76
N LEU A 108 -13.74 -6.74 1.12
CA LEU A 108 -12.47 -6.63 1.83
C LEU A 108 -12.42 -5.41 2.76
N ARG A 109 -12.96 -4.25 2.35
CA ARG A 109 -13.08 -3.08 3.25
C ARG A 109 -13.94 -3.38 4.47
N ASN A 110 -15.03 -4.15 4.32
CA ASN A 110 -15.97 -4.42 5.41
C ASN A 110 -15.39 -5.27 6.54
N TYR A 111 -14.30 -6.01 6.29
CA TYR A 111 -13.55 -6.65 7.37
C TYR A 111 -12.89 -5.62 8.32
N GLY A 112 -12.66 -4.39 7.85
CA GLY A 112 -11.99 -3.36 8.66
C GLY A 112 -10.53 -3.70 8.96
N LEU A 113 -9.88 -4.53 8.14
CA LEU A 113 -8.51 -4.98 8.36
C LEU A 113 -7.55 -4.25 7.41
N LEU A 114 -6.45 -3.71 7.94
CA LEU A 114 -5.33 -3.20 7.13
C LEU A 114 -3.99 -3.66 7.70
N PRO A 115 -2.93 -3.66 6.87
CA PRO A 115 -1.57 -3.82 7.34
C PRO A 115 -1.23 -2.82 8.45
N ILE A 116 -0.54 -3.28 9.50
CA ILE A 116 -0.21 -2.45 10.67
C ILE A 116 0.66 -1.25 10.28
N THR A 117 0.35 -0.07 10.80
CA THR A 117 1.16 1.13 10.56
C THR A 117 2.48 1.07 11.35
N PRO A 118 3.48 1.92 11.04
CA PRO A 118 4.65 2.08 11.91
C PRO A 118 4.28 2.36 13.38
N MET A 119 3.14 3.02 13.63
CA MET A 119 2.66 3.37 14.97
C MET A 119 2.24 2.13 15.73
N GLN A 120 1.44 1.33 15.06
CA GLN A 120 0.91 0.09 15.59
C GLN A 120 2.05 -0.90 15.84
N ASP A 121 3.02 -0.97 14.94
CA ASP A 121 4.23 -1.80 15.12
C ASP A 121 4.98 -1.43 16.40
N GLU A 122 5.29 -0.14 16.62
CA GLU A 122 6.00 0.33 17.82
C GLU A 122 5.18 0.14 19.11
N CYS A 123 3.88 0.40 19.07
CA CYS A 123 2.96 0.09 20.17
C CYS A 123 2.98 -1.39 20.54
N LEU A 124 2.84 -2.27 19.55
CA LEU A 124 2.81 -3.71 19.76
C LEU A 124 4.16 -4.22 20.27
N LEU A 125 5.26 -3.66 19.76
CA LEU A 125 6.62 -3.97 20.21
C LEU A 125 6.80 -3.65 21.68
N LYS A 126 6.46 -2.42 22.09
CA LYS A 126 6.56 -1.99 23.49
C LYS A 126 5.76 -2.89 24.44
N ASN A 127 4.62 -3.39 23.97
CA ASN A 127 3.75 -4.25 24.76
C ASN A 127 4.11 -5.75 24.69
N GLY A 128 5.21 -6.12 24.01
CA GLY A 128 5.60 -7.53 23.84
C GLY A 128 4.57 -8.35 23.06
N LYS A 129 3.80 -7.70 22.18
CA LYS A 129 2.71 -8.32 21.40
C LYS A 129 3.08 -8.63 19.95
N LEU A 130 4.29 -8.26 19.51
CA LEU A 130 4.81 -8.68 18.22
C LEU A 130 5.32 -10.12 18.30
N GLN A 131 5.16 -10.86 17.20
CA GLN A 131 5.75 -12.18 17.07
C GLN A 131 7.29 -12.11 17.03
N ASP A 132 7.93 -13.24 17.33
CA ASP A 132 9.39 -13.36 17.33
C ASP A 132 9.98 -12.82 16.01
N PRO A 133 10.76 -11.75 16.07
CA PRO A 133 11.35 -11.08 14.91
C PRO A 133 12.59 -11.82 14.39
N SER A 134 13.17 -12.78 15.12
CA SER A 134 14.53 -13.32 14.94
C SER A 134 14.90 -13.81 13.53
N LYS A 135 13.91 -14.00 12.66
CA LYS A 135 14.09 -14.47 11.27
C LYS A 135 13.28 -13.70 10.24
N PHE A 136 12.61 -12.62 10.61
CA PHE A 136 11.65 -11.93 9.74
C PHE A 136 11.80 -10.42 9.74
N TRP A 137 11.48 -9.81 8.61
CA TRP A 137 11.41 -8.37 8.47
C TRP A 137 10.04 -7.95 7.95
N GLU A 138 9.63 -6.73 8.29
CA GLU A 138 8.30 -6.22 7.98
C GLU A 138 8.38 -4.81 7.45
N ASP A 139 7.93 -4.63 6.20
CA ASP A 139 7.82 -3.33 5.54
C ASP A 139 6.63 -2.56 6.06
N LEU A 140 6.85 -1.35 6.56
CA LEU A 140 5.85 -0.57 7.29
C LEU A 140 5.38 0.68 6.52
N ALA A 141 6.29 1.36 5.83
CA ALA A 141 5.99 2.61 5.12
C ALA A 141 7.02 2.89 4.02
N LEU A 142 6.73 3.89 3.18
CA LEU A 142 7.71 4.52 2.31
C LEU A 142 8.26 5.80 2.95
N LEU A 143 9.54 6.07 2.73
CA LEU A 143 10.22 7.30 3.13
C LEU A 143 10.66 8.05 1.87
N LEU A 144 10.03 9.18 1.60
CA LEU A 144 10.31 10.01 0.44
C LEU A 144 11.26 11.14 0.85
N TYR A 145 12.54 10.97 0.53
CA TYR A 145 13.59 11.95 0.81
C TYR A 145 13.70 13.01 -0.29
N ASP A 146 13.74 12.55 -1.54
CA ASP A 146 13.82 13.37 -2.74
C ASP A 146 13.23 12.60 -3.95
N THR A 147 13.22 13.24 -5.13
CA THR A 147 12.68 12.65 -6.36
C THR A 147 13.75 12.25 -7.39
N ASN A 148 15.03 12.43 -7.08
CA ASN A 148 16.12 12.29 -8.04
C ASN A 148 17.06 11.12 -7.72
N GLY A 149 16.97 10.53 -6.53
CA GLY A 149 17.78 9.41 -6.10
C GLY A 149 17.27 8.04 -6.48
N ASN A 150 17.56 7.06 -5.63
CA ASN A 150 17.09 5.69 -5.84
C ASN A 150 15.57 5.64 -5.95
N ASN A 151 15.09 4.76 -6.83
CA ASN A 151 13.66 4.65 -7.15
C ASN A 151 13.08 6.01 -7.62
N SER A 152 13.84 6.79 -8.40
CA SER A 152 13.47 8.17 -8.80
C SER A 152 12.15 8.24 -9.56
N ASN A 153 11.84 7.26 -10.40
CA ASN A 153 10.56 7.23 -11.12
C ASN A 153 9.40 7.04 -10.14
N GLU A 154 9.51 6.08 -9.23
CA GLU A 154 8.53 5.82 -8.19
C GLU A 154 8.39 7.02 -7.24
N ALA A 155 9.51 7.67 -6.89
CA ALA A 155 9.54 8.88 -6.08
C ALA A 155 8.79 10.05 -6.76
N LYS A 156 8.99 10.24 -8.07
CA LYS A 156 8.28 11.27 -8.86
C LYS A 156 6.78 10.98 -8.90
N TYR A 157 6.38 9.75 -9.24
CA TYR A 157 4.96 9.37 -9.24
C TYR A 157 4.31 9.52 -7.86
N LEU A 158 5.02 9.12 -6.80
CA LEU A 158 4.52 9.28 -5.44
C LEU A 158 4.34 10.76 -5.10
N MET A 159 5.33 11.61 -5.38
CA MET A 159 5.27 13.05 -5.12
C MET A 159 4.13 13.72 -5.92
N GLU A 160 3.91 13.32 -7.18
CA GLU A 160 2.77 13.78 -7.98
C GLU A 160 1.44 13.36 -7.36
N SER A 161 1.33 12.11 -6.90
CA SER A 161 0.14 11.60 -6.21
C SER A 161 -0.12 12.34 -4.90
N VAL A 162 0.91 12.63 -4.11
CA VAL A 162 0.84 13.45 -2.90
C VAL A 162 0.37 14.87 -3.21
N ARG A 163 0.92 15.50 -4.25
CA ARG A 163 0.51 16.86 -4.68
C ARG A 163 -0.96 16.89 -5.09
N LYS A 164 -1.41 15.90 -5.85
CA LYS A 164 -2.80 15.78 -6.30
C LYS A 164 -3.78 15.65 -5.12
N ASN A 165 -3.39 14.91 -4.08
CA ASN A 165 -4.23 14.64 -2.91
C ASN A 165 -3.88 15.51 -1.68
N ARG A 166 -3.08 16.59 -1.87
CA ARG A 166 -2.49 17.39 -0.79
C ARG A 166 -3.54 17.88 0.23
N ALA A 167 -4.67 18.37 -0.25
CA ALA A 167 -5.72 18.94 0.61
C ALA A 167 -6.37 17.87 1.51
N GLU A 168 -6.65 16.69 0.97
CA GLU A 168 -7.22 15.56 1.70
C GLU A 168 -6.24 14.99 2.72
N LEU A 169 -4.94 15.02 2.38
CA LEU A 169 -3.85 14.64 3.28
C LEU A 169 -3.58 15.68 4.39
N GLY A 170 -4.24 16.84 4.37
CA GLY A 170 -4.02 17.92 5.34
C GLY A 170 -2.64 18.58 5.24
N LEU A 171 -1.96 18.48 4.10
CA LEU A 171 -0.59 18.98 3.92
C LEU A 171 -0.56 20.43 3.45
N SER A 172 0.40 21.22 3.92
CA SER A 172 0.70 22.54 3.36
C SER A 172 1.64 22.42 2.15
N ASN A 173 1.73 23.49 1.34
CA ASN A 173 2.75 23.55 0.28
C ASN A 173 4.19 23.52 0.84
N SER A 174 4.37 23.98 2.09
CA SER A 174 5.69 23.94 2.74
C SER A 174 6.08 22.54 3.15
N ASP A 175 5.12 21.67 3.49
CA ASP A 175 5.39 20.27 3.85
C ASP A 175 5.88 19.45 2.66
N LEU A 176 5.43 19.79 1.44
CA LEU A 176 5.90 19.13 0.21
C LEU A 176 7.38 19.38 -0.11
N LYS A 177 8.03 20.31 0.59
CA LYS A 177 9.48 20.58 0.48
C LYS A 177 10.30 19.81 1.52
N LYS A 178 9.64 19.15 2.48
CA LYS A 178 10.27 18.35 3.53
C LYS A 178 10.33 16.90 3.11
N ARG A 179 11.09 16.11 3.87
CA ARG A 179 11.12 14.64 3.74
C ARG A 179 9.88 14.04 4.39
N LEU A 180 9.24 13.11 3.70
CA LEU A 180 7.90 12.61 4.04
C LEU A 180 7.93 11.14 4.43
N VAL A 181 7.15 10.79 5.46
CA VAL A 181 6.73 9.42 5.73
C VAL A 181 5.40 9.21 5.02
N VAL A 182 5.29 8.12 4.25
CA VAL A 182 4.09 7.73 3.51
C VAL A 182 3.65 6.36 4.02
N VAL A 183 2.62 6.36 4.86
CA VAL A 183 2.06 5.16 5.50
C VAL A 183 0.89 4.64 4.68
N ASN A 184 0.86 3.32 4.50
CA ASN A 184 -0.11 2.62 3.69
C ASN A 184 -0.31 3.24 2.29
N PRO A 185 0.76 3.41 1.50
CA PRO A 185 0.63 3.76 0.08
C PRO A 185 -0.06 2.63 -0.68
N GLY A 186 -0.77 2.99 -1.75
CA GLY A 186 -1.29 2.05 -2.74
C GLY A 186 -0.33 1.86 -3.91
N ALA A 187 -0.74 1.03 -4.85
CA ALA A 187 -0.08 0.76 -6.12
C ALA A 187 -1.08 0.86 -7.28
N GLU A 188 -0.63 1.39 -8.41
CA GLU A 188 -1.33 1.33 -9.69
C GLU A 188 -0.46 0.56 -10.68
N VAL A 189 -1.06 -0.33 -11.47
CA VAL A 189 -0.34 -1.10 -12.50
C VAL A 189 0.21 -0.14 -13.54
N ASP A 190 1.51 -0.25 -13.78
CA ASP A 190 2.20 0.48 -14.84
C ASP A 190 3.36 -0.39 -15.34
N LYS A 191 3.17 -1.03 -16.49
CA LYS A 191 4.15 -1.98 -17.05
C LYS A 191 5.44 -1.33 -17.53
N ALA A 192 5.47 0.00 -17.67
CA ALA A 192 6.69 0.73 -17.99
C ALA A 192 7.61 0.92 -16.77
N MET A 193 7.06 0.77 -15.55
CA MET A 193 7.83 0.85 -14.32
C MET A 193 8.65 -0.41 -14.08
N THR A 194 9.81 -0.27 -13.44
CA THR A 194 10.74 -1.37 -13.11
C THR A 194 10.04 -2.53 -12.39
N TYR A 195 9.09 -2.21 -11.52
CA TYR A 195 8.36 -3.19 -10.71
C TYR A 195 6.96 -3.53 -11.25
N GLY A 196 6.59 -3.00 -12.42
CA GLY A 196 5.27 -3.15 -13.03
C GLY A 196 4.14 -2.38 -12.32
N VAL A 197 4.50 -1.57 -11.31
CA VAL A 197 3.57 -0.73 -10.55
C VAL A 197 4.22 0.62 -10.22
N LYS A 198 3.39 1.63 -10.03
CA LYS A 198 3.77 2.93 -9.45
C LYS A 198 3.04 3.15 -8.11
N PRO A 199 3.68 3.76 -7.12
CA PRO A 199 3.05 4.07 -5.84
C PRO A 199 2.02 5.19 -5.98
N ILE A 200 0.92 5.09 -5.24
CA ILE A 200 -0.16 6.08 -5.24
C ILE A 200 -0.65 6.40 -3.82
N VAL A 201 -1.20 7.59 -3.63
CA VAL A 201 -2.02 7.94 -2.48
C VAL A 201 -3.43 7.39 -2.68
N ILE A 202 -3.94 6.69 -1.68
CA ILE A 202 -5.34 6.27 -1.59
C ILE A 202 -6.03 7.18 -0.56
N PRO A 203 -6.89 8.11 -1.00
CA PRO A 203 -7.70 8.94 -0.11
C PRO A 203 -8.39 8.14 1.01
N GLY A 204 -8.33 8.68 2.22
CA GLY A 204 -8.92 8.06 3.41
C GLY A 204 -8.15 6.87 4.00
N ILE A 205 -7.13 6.35 3.32
CA ILE A 205 -6.29 5.23 3.80
C ILE A 205 -4.83 5.67 4.00
N THR A 206 -4.23 6.26 2.98
CA THR A 206 -2.82 6.67 3.01
C THR A 206 -2.65 7.87 3.92
N LEU A 207 -1.68 7.80 4.84
CA LEU A 207 -1.25 8.95 5.65
C LEU A 207 0.09 9.45 5.13
N VAL A 208 0.23 10.78 5.05
CA VAL A 208 1.47 11.42 4.64
C VAL A 208 1.78 12.54 5.60
N TYR A 209 2.99 12.56 6.15
CA TYR A 209 3.42 13.62 7.05
C TYR A 209 4.93 13.84 6.97
N PRO A 210 5.40 15.09 7.14
CA PRO A 210 6.81 15.36 7.28
C PRO A 210 7.32 14.87 8.64
N HIS A 211 8.59 14.46 8.70
CA HIS A 211 9.18 14.05 9.96
C HIS A 211 10.64 14.52 10.11
N GLU A 212 10.93 15.23 11.21
CA GLU A 212 12.22 15.91 11.40
C GLU A 212 13.42 14.95 11.46
N ILE A 213 13.25 13.71 11.93
CA ILE A 213 14.36 12.74 11.95
C ILE A 213 14.87 12.44 10.53
N LEU A 214 13.99 12.55 9.53
CA LEU A 214 14.36 12.26 8.16
C LEU A 214 15.36 13.29 7.63
N GLU A 215 15.43 14.50 8.19
CA GLU A 215 16.43 15.52 7.81
C GLU A 215 17.85 15.16 8.28
N LYS A 216 18.00 14.24 9.23
CA LYS A 216 19.29 13.85 9.80
C LYS A 216 19.97 12.68 9.08
N THR A 217 19.81 12.55 7.76
CA THR A 217 20.47 11.47 6.99
C THR A 217 21.98 11.46 7.19
N GLY A 218 22.64 10.34 6.86
CA GLY A 218 24.10 10.25 6.92
C GLY A 218 24.69 9.59 8.16
N GLN A 219 23.96 9.59 9.27
CA GLN A 219 24.35 8.86 10.47
C GLN A 219 23.13 8.14 11.04
N ASN A 220 23.35 7.00 11.69
CA ASN A 220 22.27 6.34 12.43
C ASN A 220 21.84 7.24 13.58
N HIS A 221 20.53 7.40 13.76
CA HIS A 221 20.01 8.27 14.82
C HIS A 221 19.25 7.47 15.84
N THR A 222 19.71 7.57 17.09
CA THR A 222 18.89 7.15 18.21
C THR A 222 17.88 8.24 18.53
N PHE A 223 16.61 7.88 18.58
CA PHE A 223 15.52 8.78 18.90
C PHE A 223 14.62 8.18 19.98
N GLU A 224 13.96 9.04 20.74
CA GLU A 224 13.05 8.62 21.81
C GLU A 224 11.60 8.62 21.32
N TYR A 225 10.93 7.47 21.39
CA TYR A 225 9.47 7.42 21.29
C TYR A 225 8.84 7.91 22.58
N GLY A 226 7.66 8.53 22.52
CA GLY A 226 7.04 9.22 23.66
C GLY A 226 7.34 10.72 23.71
N LEU A 227 8.34 11.18 22.95
CA LEU A 227 8.57 12.60 22.70
C LEU A 227 8.00 12.97 21.33
N THR A 228 7.78 14.27 21.10
CA THR A 228 7.15 14.84 19.90
C THR A 228 7.86 14.56 18.55
N LYS A 229 8.85 13.66 18.51
CA LYS A 229 9.91 13.59 17.50
C LYS A 229 10.32 12.16 17.05
N GLY A 230 9.63 11.09 17.47
CA GLY A 230 9.93 9.71 17.04
C GLY A 230 9.25 9.30 15.72
N LEU A 231 9.67 8.20 15.08
CA LEU A 231 8.97 7.60 13.92
C LEU A 231 8.11 6.40 14.32
N PRO A 232 6.78 6.49 14.27
CA PRO A 232 6.00 7.69 14.01
C PRO A 232 5.97 8.62 15.22
N ALA A 233 5.45 9.85 15.04
CA ALA A 233 5.47 10.85 16.09
C ALA A 233 4.46 10.48 17.18
N VAL A 234 4.94 9.87 18.27
CA VAL A 234 4.06 9.32 19.30
C VAL A 234 4.28 9.99 20.64
N LYS A 235 3.38 10.92 20.98
CA LYS A 235 3.27 11.44 22.35
C LYS A 235 2.61 10.43 23.31
N ASP A 236 1.89 9.43 22.77
CA ASP A 236 0.96 8.56 23.52
C ASP A 236 1.50 7.16 23.87
N ILE A 237 2.67 6.76 23.36
CA ILE A 237 3.29 5.45 23.67
C ILE A 237 4.05 5.50 25.01
N GLY A 238 4.37 6.68 25.54
CA GLY A 238 5.31 6.86 26.67
C GLY A 238 6.77 6.72 26.25
N SER A 239 7.74 6.83 27.18
CA SER A 239 9.17 6.90 26.85
C SER A 239 9.79 5.57 26.40
N GLY A 240 10.70 5.63 25.43
CA GLY A 240 11.56 4.53 24.97
C GLY A 240 12.62 5.05 23.98
N LYS A 241 13.56 4.20 23.52
CA LYS A 241 14.60 4.57 22.54
C LYS A 241 14.62 3.62 21.35
N ARG A 242 14.94 4.16 20.17
CA ARG A 242 15.24 3.40 18.95
C ARG A 242 16.40 3.97 18.21
N THR A 243 17.12 3.12 17.49
CA THR A 243 17.96 3.54 16.39
C THR A 243 17.21 3.41 15.06
N LEU A 244 17.11 4.52 14.32
CA LEU A 244 16.81 4.49 12.89
C LEU A 244 18.13 4.37 12.13
N TYR A 245 18.31 3.25 11.43
CA TYR A 245 19.46 3.08 10.53
C TYR A 245 19.20 3.85 9.24
N MET A 246 20.01 4.87 9.00
CA MET A 246 19.80 5.84 7.93
C MET A 246 20.74 5.57 6.75
N PRO A 247 20.31 5.90 5.52
CA PRO A 247 21.23 5.93 4.38
C PRO A 247 22.33 6.99 4.57
N SER A 248 23.52 6.74 4.04
CA SER A 248 24.67 7.66 4.09
C SER A 248 24.41 8.99 3.36
N GLU A 249 25.02 10.08 3.84
CA GLU A 249 24.78 11.49 3.43
C GLU A 249 25.22 11.80 1.99
N THR A 250 25.97 10.91 1.37
CA THR A 250 26.61 11.09 0.06
C THR A 250 25.74 10.70 -1.13
N GLN A 251 24.48 10.29 -0.92
CA GLN A 251 23.64 9.74 -1.99
C GLN A 251 22.40 10.59 -2.22
N ASP A 252 22.03 10.78 -3.47
CA ASP A 252 20.64 11.00 -3.86
C ASP A 252 19.80 9.83 -3.28
N ILE A 253 19.10 10.10 -2.18
CA ILE A 253 18.50 9.06 -1.33
C ILE A 253 17.20 8.57 -1.96
N GLY A 254 16.46 9.47 -2.61
CA GLY A 254 15.24 9.16 -3.35
C GLY A 254 14.14 8.62 -2.44
N LEU A 255 13.55 7.50 -2.87
CA LEU A 255 12.49 6.81 -2.16
C LEU A 255 13.03 5.52 -1.52
N ARG A 256 12.77 5.37 -0.22
CA ARG A 256 13.22 4.25 0.62
C ARG A 256 12.03 3.55 1.26
N VAL A 257 12.30 2.38 1.82
CA VAL A 257 11.33 1.63 2.63
C VAL A 257 11.70 1.76 4.10
N LEU A 258 10.71 2.06 4.94
CA LEU A 258 10.81 1.93 6.39
C LEU A 258 10.40 0.51 6.77
N TYR A 259 11.31 -0.23 7.41
CA TYR A 259 11.06 -1.61 7.81
C TYR A 259 11.61 -1.90 9.21
N ARG A 260 10.99 -2.88 9.87
CA ARG A 260 11.53 -3.50 11.08
C ARG A 260 12.27 -4.77 10.71
N TYR A 261 13.52 -4.93 11.15
CA TYR A 261 14.32 -6.14 10.90
C TYR A 261 14.54 -6.99 12.15
N TRP A 262 15.26 -8.11 11.98
CA TRP A 262 15.43 -9.25 12.89
C TRP A 262 15.68 -8.91 14.37
N ASP A 263 16.44 -7.85 14.66
CA ASP A 263 16.76 -7.43 16.04
C ASP A 263 15.77 -6.42 16.61
N LEU A 264 14.59 -6.32 15.98
CA LEU A 264 13.60 -5.28 16.27
C LEU A 264 14.22 -3.92 16.09
N ASP A 265 14.89 -3.66 14.99
CA ASP A 265 15.46 -2.34 14.74
C ASP A 265 14.72 -1.71 13.56
N LEU A 266 14.57 -0.39 13.56
CA LEU A 266 13.99 0.33 12.42
C LEU A 266 15.08 0.72 11.44
N SER A 267 14.87 0.41 10.18
CA SER A 267 15.80 0.77 9.12
C SER A 267 15.07 1.47 7.98
N ALA A 268 15.74 2.46 7.40
CA ALA A 268 15.37 3.11 6.15
C ALA A 268 16.21 2.55 4.97
N GLY A 269 16.64 1.30 5.10
CA GLY A 269 17.79 0.69 4.42
C GLY A 269 17.76 0.76 2.89
N TYR A 270 18.92 1.16 2.35
CA TYR A 270 19.72 0.69 1.21
C TYR A 270 19.15 -0.03 -0.04
N TRP A 271 17.88 -0.44 -0.11
CA TRP A 271 17.39 -1.37 -1.14
C TRP A 271 16.19 -0.87 -1.96
N ASP A 272 15.97 -1.53 -3.09
CA ASP A 272 14.89 -1.36 -4.07
C ASP A 272 13.50 -1.70 -3.49
N LEU A 273 12.42 -1.17 -4.06
CA LEU A 273 11.04 -1.37 -3.57
C LEU A 273 10.49 -2.80 -3.71
N ALA A 274 11.29 -3.73 -4.22
CA ALA A 274 10.89 -5.11 -4.49
C ALA A 274 11.97 -6.12 -4.08
N ASP A 275 12.73 -5.83 -3.03
CA ASP A 275 13.83 -6.70 -2.61
C ASP A 275 13.36 -8.14 -2.30
N SER A 276 14.21 -9.10 -2.66
CA SER A 276 13.88 -10.49 -2.95
C SER A 276 14.02 -11.46 -1.78
N VAL A 277 14.30 -10.96 -0.57
CA VAL A 277 14.53 -11.83 0.59
C VAL A 277 13.25 -12.51 1.05
N GLY A 278 13.26 -13.85 1.04
CA GLY A 278 12.13 -14.71 1.41
C GLY A 278 11.63 -14.62 2.85
N ALA A 279 12.21 -13.73 3.67
CA ALA A 279 11.86 -13.50 5.06
C ALA A 279 10.83 -12.35 5.28
N GLY A 280 10.37 -11.69 4.22
CA GLY A 280 9.44 -10.57 4.31
C GLY A 280 8.02 -11.02 4.63
N ARG A 281 7.32 -10.27 5.50
CA ARG A 281 5.96 -10.55 5.98
C ARG A 281 5.06 -9.32 6.02
N VAL A 282 3.77 -9.55 6.23
CA VAL A 282 2.79 -8.50 6.56
C VAL A 282 1.91 -8.95 7.71
N SER A 283 1.79 -8.10 8.73
CA SER A 283 0.85 -8.25 9.83
C SER A 283 -0.34 -7.32 9.62
N PHE A 284 -1.53 -7.80 9.97
CA PHE A 284 -2.79 -7.07 9.88
C PHE A 284 -3.36 -6.79 11.26
N ALA A 285 -4.10 -5.70 11.35
CA ALA A 285 -4.88 -5.35 12.53
C ALA A 285 -6.24 -4.72 12.13
N PRO A 286 -7.26 -4.85 12.99
CA PRO A 286 -8.49 -4.07 12.87
C PRO A 286 -8.22 -2.56 12.91
N GLN A 287 -8.92 -1.83 12.05
CA GLN A 287 -8.85 -0.38 11.90
C GLN A 287 -10.24 0.24 12.11
N GLY A 288 -10.27 1.50 12.51
CA GLY A 288 -11.47 2.12 13.05
C GLY A 288 -11.61 1.89 14.56
N ARG A 289 -12.52 2.63 15.21
CA ARG A 289 -12.72 2.52 16.65
C ARG A 289 -13.07 1.07 17.02
N SER A 290 -12.38 0.56 18.05
CA SER A 290 -12.74 -0.68 18.76
C SER A 290 -14.26 -0.76 18.97
N PRO A 291 -14.84 -1.98 19.03
CA PRO A 291 -16.23 -2.13 19.40
C PRO A 291 -16.48 -1.32 20.65
N LYS A 292 -17.46 -0.41 20.60
CA LYS A 292 -17.95 0.24 21.81
C LYS A 292 -18.35 -0.89 22.76
N LYS A 293 -17.68 -0.96 23.91
CA LYS A 293 -18.19 -1.72 25.04
C LYS A 293 -19.54 -1.15 25.47
#